data_AF-A0A814L496-F1
#
_entry.id   AF-A0A814L496-F1
#
_cell.length_a   1.000
_cell.length_b   1.000
_cell.length_c   1.000
_cell.angle_alpha   90.00
_cell.angle_beta   90.00
_cell.angle_gamma   90.00
#
_symmetry.space_group_name_H-M   'P 1'
#
loop_
_entity.id
_entity.type
_entity.pdbx_description
1 polymer ?
#
loop_
_entity_poly.entity_id
_entity_poly.type
_entity_poly.pdbx_seq_one_letter_code
_entity_poly.pdbx_strand_id
1 'polypeptide(L)'
;MMIDARTEKQMFICSPSFYSSVTGYKMCLRLYLNGDKDAHGTHISLFIVLMRGPYDAILEFPFLYKIIFCLYDQTKRQDHIIDSFLPDETSNSFHRPTSEMNVASGISRFASLKVVNEEDSRYTREDTMYIKAAIDFLHMHRISIHP
;
A
#
# COMPACT_ATOMS: atom_id res chain seq x y z
N MET A 1 -7.17 12.51 -13.71
CA MET A 1 -6.73 12.62 -12.28
C MET A 1 -5.37 13.29 -12.05
N MET A 2 -4.45 13.29 -13.01
CA MET A 2 -3.07 13.79 -12.80
C MET A 2 -2.92 15.32 -12.77
N ILE A 3 -3.86 16.06 -13.37
CA ILE A 3 -3.82 17.53 -13.39
C ILE A 3 -4.05 18.10 -11.99
N ASP A 4 -4.97 17.50 -11.21
CA ASP A 4 -5.28 17.97 -9.84
C ASP A 4 -4.09 17.75 -8.88
N ALA A 5 -3.32 16.68 -9.05
CA ALA A 5 -2.12 16.42 -8.25
C ALA A 5 -1.01 17.48 -8.46
N ARG A 6 -0.94 18.10 -9.65
CA ARG A 6 -0.01 19.21 -9.93
C ARG A 6 -0.47 20.55 -9.34
N THR A 7 -1.74 20.64 -8.93
CA THR A 7 -2.32 21.87 -8.36
C THR A 7 -2.32 21.90 -6.83
N GLU A 8 -1.62 20.95 -6.17
CA GLU A 8 -1.52 20.80 -4.70
C GLU A 8 -2.85 20.65 -3.94
N LYS A 9 -4.00 20.65 -4.63
CA LYS A 9 -5.34 20.64 -4.00
C LYS A 9 -5.69 19.32 -3.31
N GLN A 10 -5.01 18.23 -3.66
CA GLN A 10 -5.10 16.94 -2.98
C GLN A 10 -3.78 16.19 -3.12
N MET A 11 -3.02 16.08 -2.01
CA MET A 11 -1.66 15.52 -2.01
C MET A 11 -1.64 13.98 -2.18
N PHE A 12 -2.70 13.29 -1.74
CA PHE A 12 -2.79 11.83 -1.81
C PHE A 12 -4.23 11.32 -1.99
N ILE A 13 -4.33 10.07 -2.43
CA ILE A 13 -5.56 9.30 -2.57
C ILE A 13 -5.52 8.13 -1.59
N CYS A 14 -6.63 7.84 -0.91
CA CYS A 14 -6.78 6.65 -0.08
C CYS A 14 -7.68 5.63 -0.76
N SER A 15 -7.31 4.34 -0.69
CA SER A 15 -8.22 3.26 -1.07
C SER A 15 -9.34 3.12 -0.04
N PRO A 16 -10.45 2.44 -0.39
CA PRO A 16 -11.32 1.84 0.61
C PRO A 16 -10.52 0.95 1.57
N SER A 17 -11.00 0.80 2.80
CA SER A 17 -10.40 -0.14 3.73
C SER A 17 -10.63 -1.58 3.29
N PHE A 18 -9.64 -2.44 3.48
CA PHE A 18 -9.71 -3.87 3.26
C PHE A 18 -9.19 -4.60 4.51
N TYR A 19 -9.46 -5.90 4.57
CA TYR A 19 -9.10 -6.74 5.71
C TYR A 19 -8.21 -7.90 5.28
N SER A 20 -7.32 -8.35 6.17
CA SER A 20 -6.53 -9.55 5.91
C SER A 20 -7.34 -10.85 6.00
N SER A 21 -8.44 -10.84 6.77
CA SER A 21 -9.42 -11.92 6.89
C SER A 21 -10.72 -11.37 7.51
N VAL A 22 -11.76 -12.19 7.67
CA VAL A 22 -13.04 -11.77 8.30
C VAL A 22 -12.83 -11.16 9.69
N THR A 23 -11.88 -11.69 10.47
CA THR A 23 -11.52 -11.21 11.81
C THR A 23 -10.09 -10.64 11.85
N GLY A 24 -9.58 -10.19 10.69
CA GLY A 24 -8.19 -9.80 10.50
C GLY A 24 -7.91 -8.31 10.70
N TYR A 25 -6.68 -7.92 10.37
CA TYR A 25 -6.23 -6.54 10.41
C TYR A 25 -7.01 -5.70 9.40
N LYS A 26 -7.46 -4.50 9.83
CA LYS A 26 -8.05 -3.49 8.94
C LYS A 26 -6.95 -2.59 8.39
N MET A 27 -6.92 -2.39 7.08
CA MET A 27 -5.87 -1.61 6.41
C MET A 27 -6.46 -0.79 5.26
N CYS A 28 -5.74 0.23 4.80
CA CYS A 28 -5.97 0.87 3.51
C CYS A 28 -4.65 1.25 2.84
N LEU A 29 -4.69 1.62 1.56
CA LEU A 29 -3.54 2.17 0.84
C LEU A 29 -3.63 3.69 0.79
N ARG A 30 -2.48 4.34 0.83
CA ARG A 30 -2.30 5.78 0.59
C ARG A 30 -1.33 5.97 -0.57
N LEU A 31 -1.79 6.67 -1.60
CA LEU A 31 -1.09 6.86 -2.87
C LEU A 31 -0.80 8.34 -3.10
N TYR A 32 0.45 8.69 -3.33
CA TYR A 32 0.87 10.02 -3.76
C TYR A 32 1.25 9.96 -5.24
N LEU A 33 0.35 10.45 -6.10
CA LEU A 33 0.53 10.40 -7.55
C LEU A 33 1.72 11.23 -8.04
N ASN A 34 2.12 12.27 -7.29
CA ASN A 34 3.30 13.08 -7.61
C ASN A 34 4.44 12.86 -6.61
N GLY A 35 4.40 11.76 -5.85
CA GLY A 35 5.42 11.41 -4.87
C GLY A 35 5.32 12.14 -3.53
N ASP A 36 5.92 11.54 -2.50
CA ASP A 36 6.07 12.09 -1.15
C ASP A 36 7.54 12.45 -0.87
N LYS A 37 7.76 13.56 -0.15
CA LYS A 37 9.09 14.04 0.29
C LYS A 37 10.16 14.03 -0.82
N ASP A 38 11.22 13.25 -0.68
CA ASP A 38 12.36 13.21 -1.60
C ASP A 38 12.02 12.57 -2.96
N ALA A 39 10.90 11.86 -3.05
CA ALA A 39 10.37 11.28 -4.28
C ALA A 39 9.45 12.23 -5.06
N HIS A 40 9.12 13.40 -4.49
CA HIS A 40 8.21 14.37 -5.10
C HIS A 40 8.65 14.77 -6.51
N GLY A 41 7.71 14.78 -7.45
CA GLY A 41 7.93 15.10 -8.86
C GLY A 41 8.71 14.07 -9.66
N THR A 42 9.11 12.93 -9.06
CA THR A 42 9.93 11.92 -9.74
C THR A 42 9.32 10.52 -9.73
N HIS A 43 8.63 10.14 -8.65
CA HIS A 43 8.01 8.82 -8.50
C HIS A 43 6.60 8.94 -7.96
N ILE A 44 5.79 7.92 -8.19
CA ILE A 44 4.62 7.62 -7.38
C ILE A 44 5.11 7.00 -6.07
N SER A 45 4.57 7.46 -4.94
CA SER A 45 4.80 6.87 -3.63
C SER A 45 3.58 6.10 -3.17
N LEU A 46 3.78 4.90 -2.64
CA LEU A 46 2.70 4.01 -2.21
C LEU A 46 2.96 3.51 -0.79
N PHE A 47 1.95 3.67 0.06
CA PHE A 47 2.02 3.35 1.48
C PHE A 47 0.82 2.50 1.90
N ILE A 48 1.04 1.63 2.88
CA ILE A 48 -0.03 0.97 3.63
C ILE A 48 -0.29 1.74 4.92
N VAL A 49 -1.53 1.71 5.37
CA VAL A 49 -1.98 2.29 6.63
C VAL A 49 -2.66 1.18 7.42
N LEU A 50 -2.11 0.87 8.58
CA LEU A 50 -2.78 0.02 9.56
C LEU A 50 -3.86 0.86 10.26
N MET A 51 -5.10 0.37 10.26
CA MET A 51 -6.26 1.08 10.79
C MET A 51 -6.80 0.36 12.02
N ARG A 52 -7.44 1.10 12.91
CA ARG A 52 -8.13 0.50 14.06
C ARG A 52 -9.23 -0.45 13.58
N GLY A 53 -9.12 -1.71 13.99
CA GLY A 53 -10.05 -2.78 13.68
C GLY A 53 -10.89 -3.18 14.90
N PRO A 54 -12.09 -3.76 14.69
CA PRO A 54 -12.89 -4.29 15.79
C PRO A 54 -12.25 -5.54 16.45
N TYR A 55 -11.30 -6.17 15.78
CA TYR A 55 -10.64 -7.40 16.23
C TYR A 55 -9.21 -7.17 16.75
N ASP A 56 -8.76 -5.92 16.92
CA ASP A 56 -7.39 -5.60 17.36
C ASP A 56 -7.03 -6.21 18.74
N ALA A 57 -8.02 -6.61 19.54
CA ALA A 57 -7.79 -7.26 20.84
C ALA A 57 -7.32 -8.72 20.73
N ILE A 58 -7.53 -9.38 19.59
CA ILE A 58 -7.18 -10.80 19.36
C ILE A 58 -6.08 -10.98 18.31
N LEU A 59 -5.55 -9.88 17.78
CA LEU A 59 -4.51 -9.89 16.75
C LEU A 59 -3.13 -9.66 17.37
N GLU A 60 -2.10 -10.22 16.75
CA GLU A 60 -0.70 -10.03 17.18
C GLU A 60 -0.20 -8.64 16.76
N PHE A 61 0.56 -7.99 17.63
CA PHE A 61 1.24 -6.74 17.33
C PHE A 61 2.66 -6.77 17.91
N PRO A 62 3.64 -6.09 17.27
CA PRO A 62 3.48 -5.31 16.04
C PRO A 62 3.17 -6.15 14.79
N PHE A 63 2.54 -5.53 13.79
CA PHE A 63 2.26 -6.15 12.49
C PHE A 63 3.59 -6.32 11.73
N LEU A 64 4.15 -7.53 11.71
CA LEU A 64 5.46 -7.83 11.13
C LEU A 64 5.41 -8.73 9.89
N TYR A 65 4.28 -8.72 9.18
CA TYR A 65 4.10 -9.51 7.96
C TYR A 65 4.62 -8.74 6.75
N LYS A 66 5.31 -9.44 5.82
CA LYS A 66 5.85 -8.84 4.60
C LYS A 66 4.72 -8.25 3.76
N ILE A 67 4.89 -6.99 3.35
CA ILE A 67 3.95 -6.27 2.50
C ILE A 67 4.52 -6.22 1.09
N ILE A 68 3.70 -6.56 0.11
CA ILE A 68 4.07 -6.59 -1.31
C ILE A 68 3.12 -5.66 -2.05
N PHE A 69 3.67 -4.69 -2.77
CA PHE A 69 2.93 -3.83 -3.67
C PHE A 69 3.16 -4.24 -5.12
N CYS A 70 2.12 -4.05 -5.93
CA CYS A 70 2.15 -4.35 -7.35
C CYS A 70 1.38 -3.26 -8.11
N LEU A 71 2.02 -2.67 -9.12
CA LEU A 71 1.39 -1.85 -10.14
C LEU A 71 1.30 -2.70 -11.42
N TYR A 72 0.08 -2.94 -11.88
CA TYR A 72 -0.17 -3.84 -12.99
C TYR A 72 0.23 -3.24 -14.33
N ASP A 73 1.06 -3.97 -15.08
CA ASP A 73 1.12 -3.88 -16.54
C ASP A 73 -0.21 -4.37 -17.13
N GLN A 74 -0.90 -3.48 -17.84
CA GLN A 74 -2.21 -3.67 -18.46
C GLN A 74 -2.12 -4.19 -19.91
N THR A 75 -0.96 -4.68 -20.32
CA THR A 75 -0.72 -5.35 -21.61
C THR A 75 -0.63 -6.87 -21.44
N LYS A 76 -0.48 -7.60 -22.55
CA LYS A 76 -0.28 -9.05 -22.54
C LYS A 76 1.09 -9.47 -22.00
N ARG A 77 2.02 -8.53 -21.79
CA ARG A 77 3.36 -8.83 -21.28
C ARG A 77 3.37 -9.18 -19.79
N GLN A 78 2.42 -8.66 -19.02
CA GLN A 78 2.30 -8.88 -17.57
C GLN A 78 3.58 -8.56 -16.78
N ASP A 79 4.34 -7.57 -17.26
CA ASP A 79 5.60 -7.13 -16.66
C ASP A 79 5.30 -6.12 -15.55
N HIS A 80 4.72 -6.60 -14.45
CA HIS A 80 4.26 -5.75 -13.35
C HIS A 80 5.42 -5.14 -12.56
N ILE A 81 5.27 -3.89 -12.13
CA ILE A 81 6.19 -3.30 -11.15
C ILE A 81 5.83 -3.84 -9.78
N ILE A 82 6.71 -4.63 -9.19
CA ILE A 82 6.51 -5.27 -7.88
C ILE A 82 7.65 -4.84 -6.96
N ASP A 83 7.29 -4.38 -5.77
CA ASP A 83 8.24 -4.10 -4.72
C ASP A 83 7.65 -4.48 -3.36
N SER A 84 8.49 -4.74 -2.38
CA SER A 84 8.06 -5.25 -1.08
C SER A 84 8.97 -4.81 0.03
N PHE A 85 8.43 -4.78 1.25
CA PHE A 85 9.22 -4.47 2.43
C PHE A 85 8.72 -5.28 3.63
N LEU A 86 9.61 -5.46 4.60
CA LEU A 86 9.27 -5.96 5.93
C LEU A 86 9.02 -4.76 6.85
N PRO A 87 7.92 -4.76 7.62
CA PRO A 87 7.71 -3.78 8.68
C PRO A 87 8.90 -3.69 9.64
N ASP A 88 9.26 -2.46 10.01
CA ASP A 88 10.21 -2.20 11.08
C ASP A 88 9.49 -2.27 12.44
N GLU A 89 9.93 -3.18 13.30
CA GLU A 89 9.35 -3.39 14.64
C GLU A 89 9.44 -2.16 15.54
N THR A 90 10.42 -1.29 15.32
CA THR A 90 10.60 -0.07 16.11
C THR A 90 9.66 1.05 15.64
N SER A 91 9.02 0.89 14.48
CA SER A 91 8.12 1.88 13.93
C SER A 91 6.74 1.84 14.57
N ASN A 92 6.26 3.02 14.99
CA ASN A 92 4.89 3.19 15.49
C ASN A 92 3.81 2.91 14.42
N SER A 93 4.18 2.84 13.14
CA SER A 93 3.26 2.52 12.03
C SER A 93 2.62 1.14 12.16
N PHE A 94 3.31 0.19 12.78
CA PHE A 94 2.89 -1.22 12.82
C PHE A 94 2.48 -1.70 14.21
N HIS A 95 2.54 -0.83 15.21
CA HIS A 95 2.01 -1.11 16.54
C HIS A 95 0.48 -1.12 16.53
N ARG A 96 -0.11 -1.68 17.59
CA ARG A 96 -1.57 -1.71 17.77
C ARG A 96 -2.15 -0.29 17.66
N PRO A 97 -3.12 -0.05 16.75
CA PRO A 97 -3.68 1.28 16.58
C PRO A 97 -4.32 1.83 17.87
N THR A 98 -3.90 3.04 18.24
CA THR A 98 -4.50 3.83 19.34
C THR A 98 -5.42 4.93 18.82
N SER A 99 -5.41 5.17 17.51
CA SER A 99 -6.28 6.09 16.77
C SER A 99 -6.84 5.39 15.53
N GLU A 100 -7.72 6.04 14.77
CA GLU A 100 -8.35 5.43 13.58
C GLU A 100 -7.34 4.94 12.53
N MET A 101 -6.21 5.62 12.39
CA MET A 101 -5.16 5.32 11.41
C MET A 101 -3.79 5.52 12.03
N ASN A 102 -2.92 4.53 11.89
CA ASN A 102 -1.50 4.71 12.17
C ASN A 102 -0.83 5.60 11.11
N VAL A 103 0.41 6.00 11.38
CA VAL A 103 1.26 6.68 10.40
C VAL A 103 1.47 5.75 9.19
N ALA A 104 1.23 6.26 7.99
CA ALA A 104 1.43 5.51 6.75
C ALA A 104 2.90 5.08 6.58
N SER A 105 3.14 3.85 6.12
CA SER A 105 4.49 3.34 5.88
C SER A 105 4.53 2.50 4.59
N GLY A 106 5.65 2.52 3.88
CA GLY A 106 5.72 1.98 2.52
C GLY A 106 6.90 2.51 1.71
N ILE A 107 6.72 2.60 0.40
CA ILE A 107 7.80 2.77 -0.57
C ILE A 107 7.66 4.13 -1.24
N SER A 108 8.52 5.08 -0.84
CA SER A 108 8.52 6.45 -1.39
C SER A 108 8.80 6.47 -2.89
N ARG A 109 9.69 5.61 -3.39
CA ARG A 109 10.09 5.55 -4.81
C ARG A 109 9.54 4.30 -5.50
N PHE A 110 8.23 4.07 -5.40
CA PHE A 110 7.61 2.83 -5.87
C PHE A 110 7.62 2.67 -7.39
N ALA A 111 7.16 3.67 -8.13
CA ALA A 111 7.15 3.64 -9.60
C ALA A 111 7.56 5.00 -10.18
N SER A 112 8.46 5.00 -11.17
CA SER A 112 8.92 6.26 -11.78
C SER A 112 7.78 6.94 -12.55
N LEU A 113 7.60 8.25 -12.34
CA LEU A 113 6.64 9.05 -13.11
C LEU A 113 6.97 9.07 -14.60
N LYS A 114 8.25 8.89 -14.98
CA LYS A 114 8.63 8.78 -16.39
C LYS A 114 7.89 7.62 -17.06
N VAL A 115 7.91 6.44 -16.44
CA VAL A 115 7.31 5.22 -16.97
C VAL A 115 5.78 5.26 -16.88
N VAL A 116 5.24 5.84 -15.81
CA VAL A 116 3.78 5.90 -15.60
C VAL A 116 3.09 6.95 -16.48
N ASN A 117 3.80 8.03 -16.85
CA ASN A 117 3.27 9.13 -17.65
C ASN A 117 3.68 9.07 -19.14
N GLU A 118 4.34 8.00 -19.57
CA GLU A 118 4.61 7.75 -20.99
C GLU A 118 3.28 7.70 -21.78
N GLU A 119 3.27 8.26 -23.00
CA GLU A 119 2.05 8.36 -23.83
C GLU A 119 1.40 7.00 -24.13
N ASP A 120 2.23 5.96 -24.29
CA ASP A 120 1.82 4.55 -24.43
C ASP A 120 2.22 3.75 -23.17
N SER A 121 1.97 4.33 -21.98
CA SER A 121 2.31 3.66 -20.73
C SER A 121 1.55 2.35 -20.60
N ARG A 122 2.30 1.27 -20.38
CA ARG A 122 1.74 -0.04 -20.06
C ARG A 122 1.03 -0.09 -18.71
N TYR A 123 1.28 0.90 -17.84
CA TYR A 123 0.76 0.95 -16.48
C TYR A 123 -0.43 1.90 -16.33
N THR A 124 -0.54 2.91 -17.21
CA THR A 124 -1.66 3.86 -17.27
C THR A 124 -2.37 3.73 -18.61
N ARG A 125 -3.59 3.21 -18.61
CA ARG A 125 -4.42 3.09 -19.82
C ARG A 125 -5.79 3.68 -19.52
N GLU A 126 -6.31 4.50 -20.44
CA GLU A 126 -7.63 5.14 -20.28
C GLU A 126 -7.76 5.91 -18.94
N ASP A 127 -6.75 6.73 -18.60
CA ASP A 127 -6.61 7.46 -17.31
C ASP A 127 -6.75 6.56 -16.06
N THR A 128 -6.46 5.26 -16.19
CA THR A 128 -6.66 4.27 -15.13
C THR A 128 -5.39 3.48 -14.86
N MET A 129 -5.11 3.25 -13.56
CA MET A 129 -4.05 2.37 -13.06
C MET A 129 -4.66 1.34 -12.09
N TYR A 130 -4.07 0.14 -12.03
CA TYR A 130 -4.45 -0.88 -11.07
C TYR A 130 -3.30 -1.16 -10.11
N ILE A 131 -3.59 -1.06 -8.81
CA ILE A 131 -2.63 -1.31 -7.73
C ILE A 131 -3.16 -2.43 -6.85
N LYS A 132 -2.27 -3.36 -6.49
CA LYS A 132 -2.54 -4.41 -5.51
C LYS A 132 -1.55 -4.29 -4.35
N ALA A 133 -2.08 -4.52 -3.15
CA ALA A 133 -1.28 -4.87 -1.99
C ALA A 133 -1.58 -6.32 -1.60
N ALA A 134 -0.53 -7.07 -1.25
CA ALA A 134 -0.61 -8.41 -0.71
C ALA A 134 0.19 -8.49 0.58
N ILE A 135 -0.33 -9.24 1.55
CA ILE A 135 0.32 -9.48 2.83
C ILE A 135 0.69 -10.96 2.88
N ASP A 136 1.96 -11.25 3.16
CA ASP A 136 2.46 -12.61 3.30
C ASP A 136 2.31 -13.11 4.75
N PHE A 137 1.32 -13.98 4.96
CA PHE A 137 1.05 -14.62 6.25
C PHE A 137 1.68 -16.02 6.38
N LEU A 138 2.60 -16.44 5.49
CA LEU A 138 3.16 -17.80 5.51
C LEU A 138 3.84 -18.17 6.84
N HIS A 139 4.32 -17.19 7.59
CA HIS A 139 4.94 -17.38 8.91
C HIS A 139 3.99 -17.11 10.09
N MET A 140 2.70 -16.88 9.84
CA MET A 140 1.72 -16.74 10.91
C MET A 140 1.55 -18.09 11.63
N HIS A 141 1.73 -18.11 12.95
CA HIS A 141 1.51 -19.31 13.74
C HIS A 141 0.07 -19.79 13.54
N ARG A 142 -0.08 -20.97 12.93
CA ARG A 142 -1.39 -21.61 12.81
C ARG A 142 -1.87 -22.00 14.19
N ILE A 143 -2.92 -21.33 14.68
CA ILE A 143 -3.69 -21.85 15.81
C ILE A 143 -4.26 -23.19 15.37
N SER A 144 -3.75 -24.27 15.95
CA SER A 144 -4.29 -25.61 15.71
C SER A 144 -5.67 -25.67 16.36
N ILE A 145 -6.72 -25.54 15.55
CA ILE A 145 -8.08 -25.85 15.99
C ILE A 145 -8.15 -27.39 15.98
N HIS A 146 -7.91 -28.01 17.13
CA HIS A 146 -8.21 -29.42 17.29
C HIS A 146 -9.74 -29.57 17.42
N PRO A 147 -10.37 -30.45 16.62
CA PRO A 147 -11.81 -30.66 16.64
C PRO A 147 -12.29 -31.23 17.98
#